data_AF-A0A1Q7SV93-F1
#
_entry.id   AF-A0A1Q7SV93-F1
#
_cell.length_a   1.000
_cell.length_b   1.000
_cell.length_c   1.000
_cell.angle_alpha   90.00
_cell.angle_beta   90.00
_cell.angle_gamma   90.00
#
_symmetry.space_group_name_H-M   'P 1'
#
loop_
_entity.id
_entity.type
_entity.pdbx_description
1 polymer ?
#
loop_
_entity_poly.entity_id
_entity_poly.type
_entity_poly.pdbx_seq_one_letter_code
_entity_poly.pdbx_strand_id
1 'polypeptide(L)'
;MQQHVQIGFELVKGIPFLADAAEIILTHHERHDGSGYPRGLKAEEIPLAARIFAVADSFDAITSDRPYRRGSPLDTGRETIQREAGRLFDL
;
A
#
# COMPACT_ATOMS: atom_id res chain seq x y z
N MET A 1 -8.25 6.80 -7.08
CA MET A 1 -7.64 7.40 -8.28
C MET A 1 -6.27 6.76 -8.47
N GLN A 2 -6.01 5.96 -9.51
CA GLN A 2 -4.72 5.27 -9.62
C GLN A 2 -3.55 6.23 -9.87
N GLN A 3 -3.76 7.33 -10.60
CA GLN A 3 -2.72 8.28 -11.00
C GLN A 3 -1.98 8.98 -9.85
N HIS A 4 -2.51 8.99 -8.62
CA HIS A 4 -1.86 9.71 -7.51
C HIS A 4 -0.49 9.13 -7.14
N VAL A 5 -0.25 7.83 -7.38
CA VAL A 5 1.07 7.21 -7.15
C VAL A 5 2.13 7.84 -8.06
N GLN A 6 1.78 8.08 -9.33
CA GLN A 6 2.67 8.70 -10.30
C GLN A 6 2.86 10.18 -9.98
N ILE A 7 1.77 10.91 -9.70
CA ILE A 7 1.83 12.33 -9.37
C ILE A 7 2.68 12.55 -8.12
N GLY A 8 2.45 11.76 -7.06
CA GLY A 8 3.20 11.83 -5.82
C GLY A 8 4.69 11.54 -6.02
N PHE A 9 5.02 10.50 -6.78
CA PHE A 9 6.40 10.20 -7.17
C PHE A 9 7.07 11.37 -7.90
N GLU A 10 6.41 11.93 -8.91
CA GLU A 10 6.94 13.05 -9.69
C GLU A 10 7.19 14.30 -8.83
N LEU A 11 6.35 14.55 -7.81
CA LEU A 11 6.52 15.68 -6.89
C LEU A 11 7.76 15.55 -6.00
N VAL A 12 8.12 14.32 -5.58
CA VAL A 12 9.16 14.13 -4.56
C VAL A 12 10.46 13.52 -5.08
N LYS A 13 10.48 12.89 -6.26
CA LYS A 13 11.66 12.16 -6.78
C LYS A 13 12.94 12.99 -6.91
N GLY A 14 12.80 14.32 -7.05
CA GLY A 14 13.93 15.25 -7.15
C GLY A 14 14.51 15.68 -5.79
N ILE A 15 13.92 15.27 -4.67
CA ILE A 15 14.31 15.68 -3.33
C ILE A 15 15.20 14.57 -2.73
N PRO A 16 16.52 14.79 -2.54
CA PRO A 16 17.45 13.71 -2.22
C PRO A 16 17.11 12.92 -0.96
N PHE A 17 16.64 13.59 0.11
CA PHE A 17 16.30 12.91 1.36
C PHE A 17 15.00 12.09 1.28
N LEU A 18 14.22 12.24 0.19
CA LEU A 18 12.98 11.50 -0.05
C LEU A 18 13.15 10.42 -1.13
N ALA A 19 14.35 10.15 -1.61
CA ALA A 19 14.58 9.17 -2.69
C ALA A 19 13.96 7.79 -2.38
N ASP A 20 14.15 7.28 -1.16
CA ASP A 20 13.57 6.00 -0.73
C ASP A 20 12.04 6.07 -0.61
N ALA A 21 11.52 7.21 -0.12
CA ALA A 21 10.08 7.43 0.02
C ALA A 21 9.37 7.55 -1.35
N ALA A 22 10.05 8.08 -2.36
CA ALA A 22 9.51 8.22 -3.70
C ALA A 22 9.09 6.85 -4.27
N GLU A 23 9.96 5.85 -4.13
CA GLU A 23 9.67 4.51 -4.64
C GLU A 23 8.50 3.85 -3.88
N ILE A 24 8.40 4.08 -2.56
CA ILE A 24 7.23 3.65 -1.77
C ILE A 24 5.96 4.31 -2.30
N ILE A 25 5.96 5.63 -2.51
CA ILE A 25 4.80 6.36 -3.04
C ILE A 25 4.36 5.79 -4.39
N LEU A 26 5.31 5.44 -5.26
CA LEU A 26 5.01 4.91 -6.58
C LEU A 26 4.41 3.49 -6.53
N THR A 27 4.81 2.69 -5.54
CA THR A 27 4.55 1.24 -5.52
C THR A 27 3.67 0.74 -4.36
N HIS A 28 3.20 1.61 -3.46
CA HIS A 28 2.39 1.20 -2.30
C HIS A 28 1.01 0.60 -2.62
N HIS A 29 0.58 0.68 -3.88
CA HIS A 29 -0.63 0.02 -4.39
C HIS A 29 -0.35 -1.19 -5.28
N GLU A 30 0.92 -1.60 -5.39
CA GLU A 30 1.26 -2.92 -5.88
C GLU A 30 0.76 -3.99 -4.89
N ARG A 31 0.49 -5.18 -5.40
CA ARG A 31 -0.10 -6.29 -4.64
C ARG A 31 0.73 -7.52 -4.83
N HIS A 32 0.83 -8.36 -3.80
CA HIS A 32 1.67 -9.56 -3.82
C HIS A 32 1.40 -10.46 -5.05
N ASP A 33 0.13 -10.60 -5.46
CA ASP A 33 -0.30 -11.39 -6.63
C ASP A 33 -0.06 -10.72 -8.01
N GLY A 34 0.37 -9.45 -8.04
CA GLY A 34 0.57 -8.65 -9.24
C GLY A 34 -0.71 -8.04 -9.85
N SER A 35 -1.84 -8.11 -9.15
CA SER A 35 -3.07 -7.42 -9.54
C SER A 35 -3.06 -5.91 -9.22
N GLY A 36 -1.95 -5.43 -8.66
CA GLY A 36 -1.73 -4.04 -8.27
C GLY A 36 -1.39 -3.12 -9.43
N TYR A 37 -1.01 -1.90 -9.09
CA TYR A 37 -0.65 -0.85 -10.03
C TYR A 37 0.43 0.06 -9.42
N PRO A 38 1.19 0.82 -10.21
CA PRO A 38 1.04 1.06 -11.65
C PRO A 38 1.81 0.12 -12.58
N ARG A 39 2.76 -0.67 -12.06
CA ARG A 39 3.67 -1.51 -12.84
C ARG A 39 3.27 -2.98 -12.85
N GLY A 40 2.41 -3.42 -11.91
CA GLY A 40 1.96 -4.81 -11.82
C GLY A 40 3.06 -5.74 -11.30
N LEU A 41 3.86 -5.23 -10.36
CA LEU A 41 4.96 -5.95 -9.72
C LEU A 41 4.41 -7.08 -8.84
N LYS A 42 5.12 -8.21 -8.77
CA LYS A 42 4.75 -9.39 -7.98
C LYS A 42 5.74 -9.67 -6.87
N ALA A 43 5.23 -10.09 -5.73
CA ALA A 43 6.02 -10.58 -4.60
C ALA A 43 7.26 -9.71 -4.31
N GLU A 44 8.47 -10.25 -4.47
CA GLU A 44 9.74 -9.58 -4.17
C GLU A 44 10.14 -8.50 -5.18
N GLU A 45 9.46 -8.39 -6.33
CA GLU A 45 9.62 -7.25 -7.24
C GLU A 45 9.14 -5.95 -6.59
N ILE A 46 8.24 -6.05 -5.59
CA ILE A 46 7.76 -4.91 -4.82
C ILE A 46 8.78 -4.60 -3.71
N PRO A 47 9.27 -3.33 -3.60
CA PRO A 47 10.16 -2.93 -2.53
C PRO A 47 9.62 -3.32 -1.15
N LEU A 48 10.46 -3.86 -0.28
CA LEU A 48 10.06 -4.32 1.06
C LEU A 48 9.31 -3.22 1.85
N ALA A 49 9.78 -1.98 1.79
CA ALA A 49 9.15 -0.87 2.48
C ALA A 49 7.73 -0.59 1.94
N ALA A 50 7.48 -0.76 0.64
CA ALA A 50 6.14 -0.62 0.06
C ALA A 50 5.22 -1.77 0.46
N ARG A 51 5.74 -3.01 0.56
CA ARG A 51 4.98 -4.17 1.07
C ARG A 51 4.54 -3.96 2.52
N ILE A 52 5.43 -3.46 3.37
CA ILE A 52 5.11 -3.12 4.77
C ILE A 52 4.08 -1.98 4.81
N PHE A 53 4.28 -0.93 4.01
CA PHE A 53 3.38 0.21 3.95
C PHE A 53 1.97 -0.20 3.52
N ALA A 54 1.83 -1.07 2.53
CA ALA A 54 0.52 -1.52 2.03
C ALA A 54 -0.31 -2.20 3.13
N VAL A 55 0.32 -2.97 4.04
CA VAL A 55 -0.35 -3.56 5.20
C VAL A 55 -0.80 -2.47 6.17
N ALA A 56 0.08 -1.51 6.49
CA ALA A 56 -0.22 -0.42 7.41
C ALA A 56 -1.35 0.49 6.89
N ASP A 57 -1.28 0.89 5.62
CA ASP A 57 -2.30 1.72 4.95
C ASP A 57 -3.66 1.02 4.91
N SER A 58 -3.67 -0.28 4.55
CA SER A 58 -4.90 -1.06 4.50
C SER A 58 -5.52 -1.25 5.88
N PHE A 59 -4.69 -1.54 6.90
CA PHE A 59 -5.16 -1.72 8.26
C PHE A 59 -5.78 -0.42 8.80
N ASP A 60 -5.09 0.71 8.67
CA ASP A 60 -5.62 2.01 9.07
C ASP A 60 -6.90 2.36 8.31
N ALA A 61 -6.95 2.09 7.00
CA ALA A 61 -8.16 2.33 6.21
C ALA A 61 -9.37 1.52 6.67
N ILE A 62 -9.16 0.32 7.20
CA ILE A 62 -10.22 -0.55 7.72
C ILE A 62 -10.69 -0.06 9.09
N THR A 63 -9.76 0.32 9.98
CA THR A 63 -10.02 0.56 11.40
C THR A 63 -10.34 2.01 11.76
N SER A 64 -10.05 2.95 10.87
CA SER A 64 -10.28 4.37 11.11
C SER A 64 -11.64 4.84 10.58
N ASP A 65 -12.26 5.79 11.30
CA ASP A 65 -13.49 6.45 10.86
C ASP A 65 -13.25 7.27 9.59
N ARG A 66 -14.16 7.16 8.63
CA ARG A 66 -14.16 7.94 7.39
C ARG A 66 -15.52 8.61 7.20
N PRO A 67 -15.63 9.70 6.45
CA PRO A 67 -16.89 10.46 6.32
C PRO A 67 -18.12 9.63 5.92
N TYR A 68 -17.93 8.48 5.27
CA TYR A 68 -18.97 7.58 4.76
C TYR A 68 -19.10 6.25 5.50
N ARG A 69 -18.25 5.96 6.49
CA ARG A 69 -18.19 4.65 7.18
C ARG A 69 -17.46 4.77 8.51
N ARG A 70 -17.98 4.12 9.56
CA ARG A 70 -17.20 3.92 10.79
C ARG A 70 -16.11 2.87 10.61
N GLY A 71 -14.99 3.07 11.30
CA GLY A 71 -13.92 2.10 11.39
C GLY A 71 -14.41 0.76 11.94
N SER A 72 -13.85 -0.34 11.42
CA SER A 72 -14.10 -1.66 11.99
C SER A 72 -13.23 -1.88 13.23
N PRO A 73 -13.62 -2.80 14.14
CA PRO A 73 -12.77 -3.21 15.25
C PRO A 73 -11.39 -3.69 14.77
N LEU A 74 -10.37 -3.52 15.63
CA LEU A 74 -8.99 -3.92 15.30
C LEU A 74 -8.88 -5.40 14.91
N ASP A 75 -9.65 -6.28 15.57
CA ASP A 75 -9.69 -7.71 15.25
C ASP A 75 -10.17 -7.96 13.83
N THR A 76 -11.21 -7.24 13.38
CA THR A 76 -11.69 -7.31 11.98
C THR A 76 -10.64 -6.82 10.99
N GLY A 77 -9.88 -5.79 11.35
CA GLY A 77 -8.71 -5.33 10.58
C GLY A 77 -7.68 -6.44 10.44
N ARG A 78 -7.29 -7.07 11.55
CA ARG A 78 -6.32 -8.16 11.58
C ARG A 78 -6.78 -9.37 10.77
N GLU A 79 -8.01 -9.81 10.96
CA GLU A 79 -8.62 -10.93 10.21
C GLU A 79 -8.67 -10.64 8.71
N THR A 80 -8.93 -9.39 8.32
CA THR A 80 -8.93 -8.99 6.91
C THR A 80 -7.53 -9.05 6.32
N ILE A 81 -6.52 -8.55 7.02
CA ILE A 81 -5.13 -8.65 6.57
C ILE A 81 -4.71 -10.12 6.42
N GLN A 82 -5.02 -10.97 7.40
CA GLN A 82 -4.68 -12.40 7.36
C GLN A 82 -5.40 -13.15 6.23
N ARG A 83 -6.67 -12.83 5.96
CA ARG A 83 -7.42 -13.45 4.86
C ARG A 83 -6.85 -13.12 3.48
N GLU A 84 -6.23 -11.95 3.34
CA GLU A 84 -5.67 -11.46 2.07
C GLU A 84 -4.15 -11.73 1.94
N ALA A 85 -3.55 -12.45 2.89
CA ALA A 85 -2.17 -12.91 2.86
C ALA A 85 -1.89 -13.78 1.61
N GLY A 86 -0.72 -13.61 1.00
CA GLY A 86 -0.33 -14.27 -0.25
C GLY A 86 -1.06 -13.77 -1.51
N ARG A 87 -2.08 -12.91 -1.36
CA ARG A 87 -2.81 -12.28 -2.48
C ARG A 87 -2.53 -10.80 -2.57
N LEU A 88 -2.92 -10.04 -1.55
CA LEU A 88 -2.65 -8.60 -1.48
C LEU A 88 -1.33 -8.31 -0.79
N PHE A 89 -1.02 -9.07 0.27
CA PHE A 89 0.09 -8.80 1.16
C PHE A 89 1.09 -9.96 1.20
N ASP A 90 2.35 -9.62 1.45
CA ASP A 90 3.43 -10.56 1.74
C ASP A 90 3.38 -10.96 3.23
N LEU A 91 2.55 -11.96 3.54
CA LEU A 91 2.29 -12.49 4.89
C LEU A 91 1.99 -13.99 4.84
#